data_AF-A0AA37GTX1-F1
#
_entry.id   AF-A0AA37GTX1-F1
#
_cell.length_a   1.000
_cell.length_b   1.000
_cell.length_c   1.000
_cell.angle_alpha   90.00
_cell.angle_beta   90.00
_cell.angle_gamma   90.00
#
_symmetry.space_group_name_H-M   'P 1'
#
loop_
_entity.id
_entity.type
_entity.pdbx_description
1 polymer ?
#
loop_
_entity_poly.entity_id
_entity_poly.type
_entity_poly.pdbx_seq_one_letter_code
_entity_poly.pdbx_strand_id
1 'polypeptide(L)'
;MNVSGKWVAKAWKETLGTRDPADLSLILVHDDLEEELGFVKTRKWKSSHRGHNGVKSVNACLRQAEYPGSEWARICIGIGRPEEREKATVSNYVLKPMSKHQWSALEANAGPGALECLLAWEEKLATAAGK
;
A
#
# COMPACT_ATOMS: atom_id res chain seq x y z
N MET A 1 6.52 10.70 6.44
CA MET A 1 6.58 9.30 5.96
C MET A 1 7.91 8.85 5.34
N ASN A 2 8.98 9.67 5.28
CA ASN A 2 10.18 9.32 4.50
C ASN A 2 11.03 8.17 5.07
N VAL A 3 10.71 7.69 6.29
CA VAL A 3 11.51 6.69 7.03
C VAL A 3 10.71 5.44 7.39
N SER A 4 9.52 5.23 6.81
CA SER A 4 8.66 4.09 7.12
C SER A 4 9.35 2.74 6.88
N GLY A 5 10.28 2.66 5.92
CA GLY A 5 10.93 1.40 5.53
C GLY A 5 11.68 0.69 6.66
N LYS A 6 12.38 1.43 7.53
CA LYS A 6 13.10 0.81 8.66
C LYS A 6 12.17 0.10 9.63
N TRP A 7 11.05 0.75 9.95
CA TRP A 7 10.05 0.20 10.87
C TRP A 7 9.32 -0.98 10.23
N VAL A 8 8.85 -0.84 8.99
CA VAL A 8 8.17 -1.95 8.27
C VAL A 8 9.09 -3.15 8.13
N ALA A 9 10.38 -2.93 7.80
CA ALA A 9 11.36 -4.01 7.70
C ALA A 9 11.58 -4.74 9.03
N LYS A 10 11.63 -4.00 10.14
CA LYS A 10 11.74 -4.57 11.48
C LYS A 10 10.50 -5.39 11.83
N ALA A 11 9.31 -4.81 11.66
CA ALA A 11 8.03 -5.46 11.96
C ALA A 11 7.84 -6.74 11.13
N TRP A 12 8.21 -6.71 9.85
CA TRP A 12 8.17 -7.89 8.98
C TRP A 12 9.07 -9.01 9.51
N LYS A 13 10.34 -8.69 9.83
CA LYS A 13 11.31 -9.67 10.35
C LYS A 13 10.87 -10.26 11.69
N GLU A 14 10.32 -9.44 12.59
CA GLU A 14 9.79 -9.87 13.88
C GLU A 14 8.55 -10.77 13.71
N THR A 15 7.66 -10.42 12.78
CA THR A 15 6.45 -11.20 12.47
C THR A 15 6.81 -12.55 11.83
N LEU A 16 7.79 -12.55 10.92
CA LEU A 16 8.32 -13.75 10.29
C LEU A 16 8.97 -14.67 11.32
N GLY A 17 9.80 -14.12 12.22
CA GLY A 17 10.46 -14.89 13.27
C GLY A 17 11.27 -16.04 12.69
N THR A 18 10.88 -17.28 13.01
CA THR A 18 11.48 -18.52 12.50
C THR A 18 10.60 -19.25 11.48
N ARG A 19 9.49 -18.65 11.03
CA ARG A 19 8.57 -19.23 10.05
C ARG A 19 9.19 -19.23 8.65
N ASP A 20 8.67 -20.09 7.77
CA ASP A 20 9.01 -20.01 6.36
C ASP A 20 8.42 -18.72 5.77
N PRO A 21 9.18 -17.91 5.03
CA PRO A 21 8.62 -16.74 4.34
C PRO A 21 7.41 -17.06 3.46
N ALA A 22 7.30 -18.27 2.92
CA ALA A 22 6.15 -18.72 2.14
C ALA A 22 4.84 -18.79 2.95
N ASP A 23 4.92 -18.91 4.28
CA ASP A 23 3.75 -18.98 5.16
C ASP A 23 3.08 -17.61 5.38
N LEU A 24 3.75 -16.52 4.98
CA LEU A 24 3.29 -15.16 5.24
C LEU A 24 3.27 -14.33 3.96
N SER A 25 2.30 -13.42 3.91
CA SER A 25 2.16 -12.42 2.84
C SER A 25 2.26 -11.03 3.42
N LEU A 26 2.76 -10.08 2.63
CA LEU A 26 2.87 -8.67 3.01
C LEU A 26 2.00 -7.81 2.08
N ILE A 27 1.09 -7.05 2.67
CA ILE A 27 0.29 -6.05 1.96
C ILE A 27 0.60 -4.68 2.53
N LEU A 28 1.08 -3.77 1.68
CA LEU A 28 1.30 -2.37 2.04
C LEU A 28 0.14 -1.50 1.54
N VAL A 29 -0.61 -0.92 2.47
CA VAL A 29 -1.69 0.03 2.18
C VAL A 29 -1.12 1.46 2.19
N HIS A 30 -1.42 2.25 1.16
CA HIS A 30 -0.96 3.64 1.07
C HIS A 30 -1.91 4.51 0.24
N ASP A 31 -1.86 5.83 0.43
CA ASP A 31 -2.57 6.79 -0.42
C ASP A 31 -1.95 6.87 -1.83
N ASP A 32 -2.78 7.13 -2.84
CA ASP A 32 -2.37 7.28 -4.24
C ASP A 32 -2.96 8.58 -4.80
N LEU A 33 -2.06 9.47 -5.24
CA LEU A 33 -2.45 10.74 -5.84
C LEU A 33 -2.97 10.57 -7.27
N GLU A 34 -2.64 9.48 -7.96
CA GLU A 34 -3.03 9.30 -9.36
C GLU A 34 -4.41 8.66 -9.51
N GLU A 35 -5.02 8.22 -8.41
CA GLU A 35 -6.32 7.59 -8.40
C GLU A 35 -7.37 8.53 -7.81
N GLU A 36 -8.61 8.40 -8.27
CA GLU A 36 -9.73 9.21 -7.81
C GLU A 36 -10.02 8.99 -6.33
N LEU A 37 -10.55 10.01 -5.67
CA LEU A 37 -10.88 9.98 -4.25
C LEU A 37 -11.80 8.80 -3.91
N GLY A 38 -11.34 7.88 -3.06
CA GLY A 38 -12.09 6.70 -2.65
C GLY A 38 -11.92 5.48 -3.56
N PHE A 39 -11.27 5.62 -4.71
CA PHE A 39 -10.97 4.47 -5.58
C PHE A 39 -9.87 3.60 -4.96
N VAL A 40 -10.11 2.31 -4.84
CA VAL A 40 -9.15 1.36 -4.25
C VAL A 40 -8.76 0.31 -5.25
N LYS A 41 -7.47 -0.02 -5.31
CA LYS A 41 -7.00 -1.15 -6.09
C LYS A 41 -5.75 -1.81 -5.56
N THR A 42 -5.62 -3.09 -5.87
CA THR A 42 -4.40 -3.85 -5.66
C THR A 42 -3.38 -3.57 -6.77
N ARG A 43 -2.12 -3.36 -6.40
CA ARG A 43 -0.96 -3.27 -7.30
C ARG A 43 0.08 -4.31 -6.92
N LYS A 44 0.80 -4.80 -7.92
CA LYS A 44 2.00 -5.63 -7.71
C LYS A 44 3.05 -4.87 -6.89
N TRP A 45 3.76 -5.57 -6.01
CA TRP A 45 4.83 -5.00 -5.18
C TRP A 45 5.81 -4.15 -6.00
N LYS A 46 6.34 -4.74 -7.08
CA LYS A 46 7.36 -4.15 -7.97
C LYS A 46 6.89 -2.96 -8.82
N SER A 47 5.60 -2.59 -8.79
CA SER A 47 5.11 -1.43 -9.54
C SER A 47 5.82 -0.13 -9.10
N SER A 48 5.79 0.92 -9.92
CA SER A 48 6.37 2.22 -9.55
C SER A 48 5.80 2.74 -8.21
N HIS A 49 6.64 3.43 -7.43
CA HIS A 49 6.20 4.13 -6.23
C HIS A 49 5.54 5.49 -6.54
N ARG A 50 5.53 5.94 -7.80
CA ARG A 50 4.85 7.17 -8.27
C ARG A 50 5.11 8.42 -7.42
N GLY A 51 6.35 8.56 -6.95
CA GLY A 51 6.75 9.69 -6.08
C GLY A 51 6.35 9.56 -4.61
N HIS A 52 5.63 8.50 -4.20
CA HIS A 52 5.26 8.26 -2.82
C HIS A 52 6.48 7.91 -1.95
N ASN A 53 6.86 8.83 -1.05
CA ASN A 53 8.08 8.69 -0.25
C ASN A 53 8.06 7.51 0.73
N GLY A 54 6.90 7.18 1.31
CA GLY A 54 6.75 6.01 2.19
C GLY A 54 7.03 4.69 1.47
N VAL A 55 6.33 4.41 0.37
CA VAL A 55 6.61 3.27 -0.52
C VAL A 55 8.07 3.25 -0.98
N LYS A 56 8.65 4.39 -1.37
CA LYS A 56 10.08 4.47 -1.73
C LYS A 56 10.98 4.02 -0.58
N SER A 57 10.70 4.46 0.63
CA SER A 57 11.41 4.07 1.85
C SER A 57 11.29 2.57 2.11
N VAL A 58 10.08 2.01 2.01
CA VAL A 58 9.82 0.57 2.21
C VAL A 58 10.56 -0.27 1.18
N ASN A 59 10.46 0.06 -0.11
CA ASN A 59 11.17 -0.66 -1.17
C ASN A 59 12.70 -0.61 -1.03
N ALA A 60 13.25 0.42 -0.39
CA ALA A 60 14.68 0.52 -0.12
C ALA A 60 15.14 -0.36 1.05
N CYS A 61 14.25 -0.67 2.00
CA CYS A 61 14.57 -1.47 3.20
C CYS A 61 14.09 -2.92 3.13
N LEU A 62 13.10 -3.23 2.27
CA LEU A 62 12.54 -4.56 2.09
C LEU A 62 12.58 -4.98 0.62
N ARG A 63 13.24 -6.10 0.37
CA ARG A 63 13.36 -6.69 -0.96
C ARG A 63 12.69 -8.05 -0.96
N GLN A 64 11.63 -8.21 -1.76
CA GLN A 64 10.91 -9.48 -1.88
C GLN A 64 11.83 -10.66 -2.25
N ALA A 65 12.92 -10.40 -2.99
CA ALA A 65 13.91 -11.42 -3.34
C ALA A 65 14.64 -12.05 -2.13
N GLU A 66 14.64 -11.39 -0.97
CA GLU A 66 15.19 -11.92 0.28
C GLU A 66 14.21 -12.88 1.00
N TYR A 67 12.97 -12.97 0.53
CA TYR A 67 11.87 -13.74 1.14
C TYR A 67 11.18 -14.58 0.05
N PRO A 68 11.87 -15.60 -0.49
CA PRO A 68 11.31 -16.45 -1.54
C PRO A 68 10.02 -17.13 -1.08
N GLY A 69 9.05 -17.29 -1.98
CA GLY A 69 7.74 -17.87 -1.67
C GLY A 69 6.76 -16.89 -1.00
N SER A 70 7.24 -15.79 -0.42
CA SER A 70 6.37 -14.79 0.21
C SER A 70 5.70 -13.88 -0.83
N GLU A 71 4.37 -13.90 -0.87
CA GLU A 71 3.57 -13.13 -1.82
C GLU A 71 3.29 -11.71 -1.30
N TRP A 72 3.78 -10.70 -2.02
CA TRP A 72 3.68 -9.30 -1.59
C TRP A 72 2.85 -8.46 -2.56
N ALA A 73 2.05 -7.55 -2.01
CA ALA A 73 1.21 -6.63 -2.78
C ALA A 73 1.12 -5.24 -2.15
N ARG A 74 0.49 -4.33 -2.87
CA ARG A 74 0.10 -3.02 -2.38
C ARG A 74 -1.39 -2.80 -2.60
N ILE A 75 -2.04 -2.16 -1.65
CA ILE A 75 -3.39 -1.61 -1.83
C ILE A 75 -3.24 -0.10 -1.87
N CYS A 76 -3.67 0.49 -2.98
CA CYS A 76 -3.62 1.92 -3.22
C CYS A 76 -5.00 2.51 -2.94
N ILE A 77 -5.07 3.52 -2.08
CA ILE A 77 -6.30 4.27 -1.78
C ILE A 77 -6.20 5.64 -2.46
N GLY A 78 -7.04 5.88 -3.45
CA GLY A 78 -7.06 7.13 -4.18
C GLY A 78 -7.48 8.29 -3.29
N ILE A 79 -6.66 9.33 -3.29
CA ILE A 79 -6.96 10.61 -2.62
C ILE A 79 -7.09 11.76 -3.61
N GLY A 80 -6.96 11.48 -4.91
CA GLY A 80 -6.89 12.50 -5.96
C GLY A 80 -5.60 13.32 -5.93
N ARG A 81 -5.41 14.15 -6.95
CA ARG A 81 -4.27 15.06 -7.06
C ARG A 81 -4.74 16.50 -7.06
N PRO A 82 -4.03 17.44 -6.41
CA PRO A 82 -4.26 18.86 -6.65
C PRO A 82 -3.98 19.20 -8.12
N GLU A 83 -4.64 20.23 -8.64
CA GLU A 83 -4.48 20.70 -10.03
C GLU A 83 -3.01 21.05 -10.33
N GLU A 84 -2.39 21.79 -9.42
CA GLU A 84 -0.98 22.12 -9.51
C GLU A 84 -0.10 20.93 -9.14
N ARG A 85 0.82 20.61 -10.05
CA ARG A 85 1.74 19.47 -9.90
C ARG A 85 3.06 19.83 -9.22
N GLU A 86 3.22 21.08 -8.77
CA GLU A 86 4.41 21.52 -8.08
C GLU A 86 4.62 20.73 -6.79
N LYS A 87 5.89 20.42 -6.49
CA LYS A 87 6.25 19.57 -5.34
C LYS A 87 5.75 20.17 -4.02
N ALA A 88 5.79 21.49 -3.88
CA ALA A 88 5.30 22.20 -2.70
C ALA A 88 3.78 22.02 -2.55
N THR A 89 3.01 22.25 -3.61
CA THR A 89 1.55 22.10 -3.61
C THR A 89 1.12 20.67 -3.30
N VAL A 90 1.75 19.68 -3.94
CA VAL A 90 1.50 18.25 -3.65
C VAL A 90 1.83 17.91 -2.20
N SER A 91 2.96 18.42 -1.67
CA SER A 91 3.35 18.18 -0.28
C SER A 91 2.35 18.81 0.69
N ASN A 92 1.90 20.03 0.42
CA ASN A 92 0.88 20.70 1.23
C ASN A 92 -0.45 19.95 1.18
N TYR A 93 -0.85 19.42 0.01
CA TYR A 93 -2.06 18.63 -0.16
C TYR A 93 -2.08 17.39 0.73
N VAL A 94 -1.03 16.56 0.69
CA VAL A 94 -0.96 15.30 1.46
C VAL A 94 -0.77 15.52 2.96
N LEU A 95 -0.32 16.71 3.38
CA LEU A 95 -0.15 17.08 4.78
C LEU A 95 -1.38 17.82 5.36
N LYS A 96 -2.30 18.26 4.50
CA LYS A 96 -3.50 18.99 4.93
C LYS A 96 -4.51 18.01 5.54
N PRO A 97 -5.22 18.42 6.61
CA PRO A 97 -6.37 17.67 7.10
C PRO A 97 -7.41 17.49 6.00
N MET A 98 -7.96 16.27 5.89
CA MET A 98 -9.04 15.98 4.96
C MET A 98 -10.31 16.75 5.34
N SER A 99 -11.00 17.27 4.33
CA SER A 99 -12.32 17.88 4.46
C SER A 99 -13.38 16.84 4.84
N LYS A 100 -14.54 17.30 5.35
CA LYS A 100 -15.69 16.42 5.62
C LYS A 100 -16.11 15.62 4.39
N HIS A 101 -16.14 16.25 3.22
CA HIS A 101 -16.44 15.58 1.95
C HIS A 101 -15.44 14.47 1.64
N GLN A 102 -14.14 14.73 1.80
CA GLN A 102 -13.11 13.71 1.59
C GLN A 102 -13.26 12.54 2.56
N TRP A 103 -13.51 12.81 3.83
CA TRP A 103 -13.77 11.78 4.83
C TRP A 103 -14.98 10.93 4.46
N SER A 104 -16.12 11.55 4.14
CA SER A 104 -17.33 10.81 3.75
C SER A 104 -17.13 9.97 2.49
N ALA A 105 -16.39 10.48 1.50
CA ALA A 105 -16.08 9.73 0.28
C ALA A 105 -15.16 8.53 0.54
N LEU A 106 -14.15 8.68 1.42
CA LEU A 106 -13.27 7.57 1.81
C LEU A 106 -14.01 6.54 2.66
N GLU A 107 -14.88 6.96 3.57
CA GLU A 107 -15.68 6.06 4.38
C GLU A 107 -16.64 5.23 3.52
N ALA A 108 -17.33 5.87 2.57
CA ALA A 108 -18.27 5.21 1.69
C ALA A 108 -17.61 4.24 0.70
N ASN A 109 -16.39 4.55 0.21
CA ASN A 109 -15.78 3.82 -0.90
C ASN A 109 -14.48 3.10 -0.52
N ALA A 110 -13.58 3.76 0.20
CA ALA A 110 -12.24 3.22 0.46
C ALA A 110 -12.25 2.07 1.48
N GLY A 111 -13.11 2.14 2.50
CA GLY A 111 -13.28 1.05 3.46
C GLY A 111 -13.74 -0.25 2.78
N PRO A 112 -14.91 -0.25 2.10
CA PRO A 112 -15.40 -1.41 1.35
C PRO A 112 -14.41 -1.87 0.27
N GLY A 113 -13.86 -0.94 -0.52
CA GLY A 113 -12.92 -1.28 -1.60
C GLY A 113 -11.62 -1.91 -1.10
N ALA A 114 -11.13 -1.51 0.07
CA ALA A 114 -9.97 -2.14 0.69
C ALA A 114 -10.30 -3.58 1.15
N LEU A 115 -11.48 -3.80 1.72
CA LEU A 115 -11.93 -5.14 2.09
C LEU A 115 -12.07 -6.05 0.86
N GLU A 116 -12.69 -5.56 -0.21
CA GLU A 116 -12.80 -6.29 -1.48
C GLU A 116 -11.42 -6.67 -2.04
N CYS A 117 -10.46 -5.74 -2.01
CA CYS A 117 -9.09 -6.01 -2.44
C CYS A 117 -8.39 -7.06 -1.57
N LEU A 118 -8.64 -7.07 -0.26
CA LEU A 118 -8.08 -8.06 0.68
C LEU A 118 -8.68 -9.45 0.44
N LEU A 119 -10.00 -9.55 0.29
CA LEU A 119 -10.69 -10.81 0.00
C LEU A 119 -10.25 -11.41 -1.33
N ALA A 120 -10.17 -10.59 -2.38
CA ALA A 120 -9.68 -11.03 -3.69
C ALA A 120 -8.21 -11.47 -3.63
N TRP A 121 -7.40 -10.86 -2.76
CA TRP A 121 -6.02 -11.27 -2.56
C TRP A 121 -5.94 -12.62 -1.83
N GLU A 122 -6.75 -12.84 -0.79
CA GLU A 122 -6.82 -14.11 -0.08
C GLU A 122 -7.26 -15.26 -1.00
N GLU A 123 -8.28 -15.05 -1.83
CA GLU A 123 -8.72 -16.03 -2.83
C GLU A 123 -7.61 -16.37 -3.84
N LYS A 124 -6.85 -15.36 -4.28
CA LYS A 124 -5.70 -15.56 -5.16
C LYS A 124 -4.62 -16.42 -4.48
N LEU A 125 -4.34 -16.19 -3.20
CA LEU A 125 -3.37 -17.00 -2.44
C LEU A 125 -3.85 -18.44 -2.28
N ALA A 126 -5.12 -18.65 -1.93
CA ALA A 126 -5.71 -19.99 -1.80
C ALA A 126 -5.64 -20.77 -3.12
N THR A 127 -5.93 -20.10 -4.25
CA THR A 127 -5.84 -20.68 -5.59
C THR A 127 -4.40 -21.07 -5.97
N ALA A 128 -3.41 -20.30 -5.50
CA ALA A 128 -1.99 -20.58 -5.74
C ALA A 128 -1.46 -21.74 -4.88
N ALA A 129 -2.02 -21.94 -3.68
CA ALA A 129 -1.66 -23.03 -2.77
C ALA A 129 -2.36 -24.37 -3.07
N GLY A 130 -3.51 -24.34 -3.75
CA GLY A 130 -4.29 -25.52 -4.14
C GLY A 130 -3.92 -26.15 -5.49
N LYS A 131 -2.80 -25.73 -6.09
CA LYS A 131 -2.14 -26.35 -7.24
C LYS A 131 -0.82 -26.96 -6.80
#